data_AF-A0A7W6CB27-F1
#
_entry.id   AF-A0A7W6CB27-F1
#
_cell.length_a   1.000
_cell.length_b   1.000
_cell.length_c   1.000
_cell.angle_alpha   90.00
_cell.angle_beta   90.00
_cell.angle_gamma   90.00
#
_symmetry.space_group_name_H-M   'P 1'
#
loop_
_entity.id
_entity.type
_entity.pdbx_description
1 polymer ?
#
loop_
_entity_poly.entity_id
_entity_poly.type
_entity_poly.pdbx_seq_one_letter_code
_entity_poly.pdbx_strand_id
1 'polypeptide(L)'
;MMIVFEILIKVAAHAALSLLILHQMATQVREYYFYKKNGWDFSIDSNLDRLKLDEKITAYNLNLTNWERFWLFRPFYIVIMIAFFGFMLWAAFQRISV
;
A
#
# COMPACT_ATOMS: atom_id res chain seq x y z
N MET A 1 2.51 9.68 31.49
CA MET A 1 3.26 8.63 30.77
C MET A 1 2.42 7.95 29.69
N MET A 2 1.22 7.45 30.02
CA MET A 2 0.31 6.76 29.08
C MET A 2 -0.10 7.59 27.85
N ILE A 3 -0.37 8.89 28.03
CA ILE A 3 -0.77 9.81 26.94
C ILE A 3 0.33 9.96 25.89
N VAL A 4 1.59 10.07 26.32
CA VAL A 4 2.74 10.21 25.41
C VAL A 4 2.90 8.95 24.56
N PHE A 5 2.81 7.77 25.18
CA PHE A 5 2.83 6.50 24.45
C PHE A 5 1.67 6.37 23.46
N GLU A 6 0.46 6.79 23.83
CA GLU A 6 -0.70 6.77 22.94
C GLU A 6 -0.47 7.65 21.69
N ILE A 7 0.06 8.86 21.87
CA ILE A 7 0.39 9.76 20.76
C ILE A 7 1.47 9.14 19.88
N LEU A 8 2.55 8.61 20.47
CA LEU A 8 3.63 7.97 19.73
C LEU A 8 3.14 6.79 18.88
N ILE A 9 2.27 5.93 19.44
CA ILE A 9 1.70 4.79 18.72
C ILE A 9 0.85 5.27 17.54
N LYS A 10 0.01 6.28 17.74
CA LYS A 10 -0.81 6.85 16.66
C LYS A 10 0.06 7.45 15.56
N VAL A 11 1.08 8.23 15.91
CA VAL A 11 2.00 8.84 14.94
C VAL A 11 2.77 7.75 14.17
N ALA A 12 3.29 6.74 14.87
CA ALA A 12 4.00 5.63 14.25
C ALA A 12 3.10 4.85 13.26
N ALA A 13 1.85 4.59 13.63
CA ALA A 13 0.89 3.92 12.76
C ALA A 13 0.57 4.74 11.50
N HIS A 14 0.35 6.06 11.64
CA HIS A 14 0.14 6.94 10.49
C HIS A 14 1.36 6.97 9.58
N ALA A 15 2.56 7.15 10.14
CA ALA A 15 3.81 7.19 9.38
C ALA A 15 4.05 5.88 8.63
N ALA A 16 3.84 4.73 9.28
CA ALA A 16 3.98 3.42 8.66
C ALA A 16 3.03 3.26 7.46
N LEU A 17 1.76 3.64 7.61
CA LEU A 17 0.78 3.56 6.53
C LEU A 17 1.12 4.53 5.39
N SER A 18 1.54 5.76 5.69
CA SER A 18 1.98 6.72 4.67
C SER A 18 3.17 6.20 3.87
N LEU A 19 4.18 5.64 4.54
CA LEU A 19 5.34 5.04 3.88
C LEU A 19 4.95 3.85 3.01
N LEU A 20 4.00 3.04 3.47
CA LEU A 20 3.49 1.90 2.70
C LEU A 20 2.76 2.36 1.44
N ILE A 21 1.90 3.38 1.53
CA ILE A 21 1.22 3.98 0.37
C ILE A 21 2.24 4.50 -0.62
N LEU A 22 3.21 5.31 -0.17
CA LEU A 22 4.26 5.86 -1.03
C LEU A 22 5.08 4.78 -1.71
N HIS A 23 5.45 3.72 -0.99
CA HIS A 23 6.13 2.57 -1.56
C HIS A 23 5.30 1.92 -2.67
N GLN A 24 4.03 1.63 -2.43
CA GLN A 24 3.16 0.99 -3.42
C GLN A 24 2.95 1.87 -4.66
N MET A 25 2.78 3.19 -4.48
CA MET A 25 2.70 4.13 -5.60
C MET A 25 4.00 4.20 -6.40
N ALA A 26 5.15 4.28 -5.73
CA ALA A 26 6.45 4.30 -6.40
C ALA A 26 6.70 3.02 -7.19
N THR A 27 6.34 1.85 -6.64
CA THR A 27 6.44 0.58 -7.35
C THR A 27 5.50 0.55 -8.55
N GLN A 28 4.25 1.02 -8.43
CA GLN A 28 3.32 1.10 -9.57
C GLN A 28 3.91 1.92 -10.73
N VAL A 29 4.47 3.08 -10.43
CA VAL A 29 5.08 3.96 -11.45
C VAL A 29 6.29 3.27 -12.09
N ARG A 30 7.14 2.61 -11.30
CA ARG A 30 8.31 1.89 -11.84
C ARG A 30 7.90 0.70 -12.69
N GLU A 31 6.90 -0.07 -12.27
CA GLU A 31 6.35 -1.19 -13.06
C GLU A 31 5.69 -0.68 -14.35
N TYR A 32 5.01 0.45 -14.32
CA TYR A 32 4.47 1.08 -15.53
C TYR A 32 5.56 1.32 -16.57
N TYR A 33 6.68 1.93 -16.17
CA TYR A 33 7.80 2.17 -17.09
C TYR A 33 8.47 0.88 -17.54
N PHE A 34 8.57 -0.13 -16.66
CA PHE A 34 9.10 -1.44 -17.01
C PHE A 34 8.26 -2.10 -18.10
N TYR A 35 6.94 -2.24 -17.90
CA TYR A 35 6.06 -2.87 -18.89
C TYR A 35 6.01 -2.05 -20.17
N LYS A 36 5.93 -0.72 -20.09
CA LYS A 36 5.97 0.15 -21.27
C LYS A 36 7.24 -0.04 -22.10
N LYS A 37 8.40 -0.21 -21.46
CA LYS A 37 9.68 -0.46 -22.14
C LYS A 37 9.73 -1.86 -22.79
N ASN A 38 9.07 -2.85 -22.19
CA ASN A 38 9.00 -4.22 -22.68
C ASN A 38 7.76 -4.47 -23.57
N GLY A 39 7.18 -3.44 -24.18
CA GLY A 39 6.06 -3.61 -25.12
C GLY A 39 4.75 -4.10 -24.47
N TRP A 40 4.55 -3.78 -23.19
CA TRP A 40 3.44 -4.29 -22.37
C TRP A 40 3.43 -5.81 -22.21
N ASP A 41 4.60 -6.45 -22.27
CA ASP A 41 4.75 -7.88 -22.01
C ASP A 41 4.65 -8.19 -20.51
N PHE A 42 3.50 -8.71 -20.08
CA PHE A 42 3.24 -9.14 -18.71
C PHE A 42 3.68 -10.58 -18.42
N SER A 43 4.20 -11.31 -19.40
CA SER A 43 4.81 -12.62 -19.14
C SER A 43 6.12 -12.49 -18.33
N ILE A 44 6.78 -11.33 -18.41
CA ILE A 44 8.02 -11.03 -17.71
C ILE A 44 7.68 -10.42 -16.35
N ASP A 45 8.18 -11.02 -15.27
CA ASP A 45 8.07 -10.41 -13.94
C ASP A 45 9.06 -9.25 -13.80
N SER A 46 8.53 -8.09 -13.39
CA SER A 46 9.33 -6.90 -13.10
C SER A 46 10.26 -7.12 -11.89
N ASN A 47 9.83 -7.96 -10.94
CA ASN A 47 10.46 -8.17 -9.62
C ASN A 47 10.81 -6.86 -8.89
N LEU A 48 10.04 -5.79 -9.18
CA LEU A 48 10.24 -4.46 -8.58
C LEU A 48 9.51 -4.32 -7.24
N ASP A 49 8.49 -5.13 -7.00
CA ASP A 49 7.80 -5.18 -5.72
C ASP A 49 8.52 -6.08 -4.73
N ARG A 50 9.30 -5.47 -3.84
CA ARG A 50 10.03 -6.20 -2.80
C ARG A 50 9.17 -6.59 -1.61
N LEU A 51 8.07 -5.87 -1.37
CA LEU A 51 7.23 -6.14 -0.21
C LEU A 51 6.28 -7.29 -0.48
N LYS A 52 5.91 -7.52 -1.75
CA LYS A 52 5.08 -8.63 -2.23
C LYS A 52 3.83 -8.79 -1.38
N LEU A 53 3.07 -7.70 -1.27
CA LEU A 53 1.91 -7.66 -0.39
C LEU A 53 0.82 -8.65 -0.80
N ASP A 54 0.69 -8.88 -2.10
CA ASP A 54 -0.16 -9.90 -2.72
C ASP A 54 0.16 -11.32 -2.23
N GLU A 55 1.44 -11.65 -2.03
CA GLU A 55 1.87 -12.97 -1.54
C GLU A 55 1.75 -13.11 0.00
N LYS A 56 1.79 -11.98 0.73
CA LYS A 56 1.83 -11.97 2.21
C LYS A 56 0.46 -11.85 2.89
N ILE A 57 -0.61 -11.64 2.13
CA ILE A 57 -1.97 -11.69 2.67
C ILE A 57 -2.31 -13.17 2.91
N THR A 58 -1.90 -13.66 4.07
CA THR A 58 -1.81 -15.08 4.47
C THR A 58 -3.11 -15.88 4.42
N ALA A 59 -4.26 -15.23 4.26
CA ALA A 59 -5.53 -15.94 4.11
C ALA A 59 -5.68 -16.60 2.73
N TYR A 60 -5.08 -16.03 1.68
CA TYR A 60 -5.22 -16.53 0.31
C TYR A 60 -3.95 -16.22 -0.49
N ASN A 61 -3.24 -17.25 -0.95
CA ASN A 61 -2.28 -17.05 -2.03
C ASN A 61 -3.11 -16.74 -3.29
N LEU A 62 -3.24 -15.45 -3.60
CA LEU A 62 -4.09 -14.96 -4.68
C LEU A 62 -3.62 -15.45 -6.05
N ASN A 63 -2.39 -15.97 -6.16
CA ASN A 63 -1.77 -16.51 -7.38
C ASN A 63 -2.03 -15.62 -8.61
N LEU A 64 -1.91 -14.30 -8.39
CA LEU A 64 -2.23 -13.31 -9.40
C LEU A 64 -1.19 -13.32 -10.50
N THR A 65 -1.66 -13.19 -11.73
CA THR A 65 -0.79 -12.86 -12.86
C THR A 65 -0.19 -11.47 -12.68
N ASN A 66 0.95 -11.21 -13.33
CA ASN A 66 1.59 -9.89 -13.34
C ASN A 66 0.63 -8.79 -13.83
N TRP A 67 -0.26 -9.12 -14.77
CA TRP A 67 -1.28 -8.22 -15.29
C TRP A 67 -2.32 -7.87 -14.22
N GLU A 68 -2.88 -8.87 -13.53
CA GLU A 68 -3.86 -8.67 -12.46
C GLU A 68 -3.25 -7.92 -11.28
N ARG A 69 -2.00 -8.24 -10.93
CA ARG A 69 -1.25 -7.54 -9.87
C ARG A 69 -1.12 -6.05 -10.19
N PHE A 70 -0.75 -5.73 -11.43
CA PHE A 70 -0.49 -4.37 -11.87
C PHE A 70 -1.77 -3.54 -12.09
N TRP A 71 -2.78 -4.08 -12.74
CA TRP A 71 -3.99 -3.32 -13.11
C TRP A 71 -5.10 -3.35 -12.07
N LEU A 72 -5.21 -4.43 -11.30
CA LEU A 72 -6.32 -4.62 -10.37
C LEU A 72 -5.85 -4.50 -8.94
N PHE A 73 -4.97 -5.40 -8.51
CA PHE A 73 -4.61 -5.53 -7.09
C PHE A 73 -3.94 -4.28 -6.55
N ARG A 74 -2.81 -3.84 -7.14
CA ARG A 74 -2.05 -2.72 -6.56
C ARG A 74 -2.84 -1.41 -6.56
N PRO A 75 -3.52 -1.00 -7.66
CA PRO A 75 -4.35 0.20 -7.65
C PRO A 75 -5.47 0.13 -6.61
N PHE A 76 -6.18 -0.99 -6.53
CA PHE A 76 -7.24 -1.20 -5.54
C PHE A 76 -6.69 -1.14 -4.11
N TYR A 77 -5.56 -1.79 -3.85
CA TYR A 77 -4.93 -1.82 -2.54
C TYR A 77 -4.45 -0.43 -2.10
N ILE A 78 -3.90 0.37 -3.02
CA ILE A 78 -3.55 1.78 -2.77
C ILE A 78 -4.79 2.58 -2.35
N VAL A 79 -5.92 2.42 -3.05
CA VAL A 79 -7.17 3.11 -2.72
C VAL A 79 -7.65 2.73 -1.31
N ILE A 80 -7.65 1.44 -0.97
CA ILE A 80 -8.02 0.97 0.38
C ILE A 80 -7.12 1.60 1.44
N MET A 81 -5.80 1.60 1.23
CA MET A 81 -4.87 2.18 2.20
C MET A 81 -5.10 3.69 2.38
N ILE A 82 -5.39 4.43 1.30
CA ILE A 82 -5.72 5.86 1.38
C ILE A 82 -7.02 6.08 2.16
N ALA A 83 -8.06 5.28 1.88
CA ALA A 83 -9.32 5.35 2.63
C ALA A 83 -9.10 5.07 4.12
N PHE A 84 -8.32 4.02 4.44
CA PHE A 84 -7.97 3.66 5.80
C PHE A 84 -7.17 4.77 6.50
N PHE A 85 -6.22 5.40 5.80
CA PHE A 85 -5.49 6.55 6.31
C PHE A 85 -6.42 7.73 6.62
N GLY A 86 -7.40 8.00 5.74
CA GLY A 86 -8.44 9.01 5.99
C GLY A 86 -9.26 8.71 7.24
N PHE A 87 -9.67 7.46 7.46
CA PHE A 87 -10.37 7.05 8.68
C PHE A 87 -9.50 7.21 9.93
N MET A 88 -8.21 6.90 9.86
CA MET A 88 -7.28 7.10 10.97
C MET A 88 -7.15 8.58 11.36
N LEU A 89 -7.04 9.46 10.37
CA LEU A 89 -7.02 10.91 10.59
C LEU A 89 -8.34 11.39 11.23
N TRP A 90 -9.47 11.00 10.65
CA TRP A 90 -10.79 11.35 11.17
C TRP A 90 -10.95 10.93 12.63
N ALA A 91 -10.60 9.68 12.95
CA ALA A 91 -10.68 9.14 14.31
C ALA A 91 -9.73 9.87 15.28
N ALA A 92 -8.55 10.30 14.81
CA ALA A 92 -7.63 11.08 15.61
C ALA A 92 -8.21 12.46 15.98
N PHE A 93 -8.89 13.14 15.05
CA PHE A 93 -9.50 14.46 15.30
C PHE A 93 -10.74 14.39 16.19
N GLN A 94 -11.59 13.36 16.05
CA GLN A 94 -12.77 13.18 16.90
C GLN A 94 -12.43 13.07 18.40
N ARG A 95 -11.25 12.52 18.74
CA ARG A 95 -10.76 12.46 20.13
C ARG A 95 -10.20 13.77 20.68
N ILE A 96 -9.93 14.76 19.82
CA ILE A 96 -9.40 16.07 20.21
C ILE A 96 -10.55 17.07 20.45
N SER A 97 -11.71 16.84 19.79
CA SER A 97 -12.90 17.70 19.87
C SER A 97 -13.91 17.34 20.96
N VAL A 98 -13.58 16.39 21.85
CA VAL A 98 -14.37 16.00 23.04
C VAL A 98 -13.51 16.21 24.27
#